data_AF-A0A3D4IGH3-F1
#
_entry.id   AF-A0A3D4IGH3-F1
#
_cell.length_a   1.000
_cell.length_b   1.000
_cell.length_c   1.000
_cell.angle_alpha   90.00
_cell.angle_beta   90.00
_cell.angle_gamma   90.00
#
_symmetry.space_group_name_H-M   'P 1'
#
loop_
_entity.id
_entity.type
_entity.pdbx_description
1 polymer ?
#
loop_
_entity_poly.entity_id
_entity_poly.type
_entity_poly.pdbx_seq_one_letter_code
_entity_poly.pdbx_strand_id
1 'polypeptide(L)'
;MRILNKLVFGGLVGLGLLPLGLLTVWALGEGWHFPHLWPKRWSSTAFLQIFSGKMGESLWLSTWISTCVAVFATAFGYITGHFVSHHPLKKWLLRLAYLPF
;
A
#
# COMPACT_ATOMS: atom_id res chain seq x y z
N MET A 1 22.77 0.70 -23.97
CA MET A 1 21.93 1.41 -22.98
C MET A 1 20.59 0.74 -22.66
N ARG A 2 19.80 0.28 -23.65
CA ARG A 2 18.44 -0.26 -23.41
C ARG A 2 18.37 -1.53 -22.53
N ILE A 3 19.40 -2.38 -22.58
CA ILE A 3 19.49 -3.62 -21.76
C ILE A 3 19.86 -3.28 -20.30
N LEU A 4 20.79 -2.35 -20.08
CA LEU A 4 21.19 -1.90 -18.76
C LEU A 4 20.00 -1.32 -17.97
N ASN A 5 19.17 -0.50 -18.61
CA ASN A 5 17.98 0.06 -17.97
C ASN A 5 16.97 -1.01 -17.55
N LYS A 6 16.81 -2.08 -18.35
CA LYS A 6 15.93 -3.20 -17.98
C LYS A 6 16.46 -3.97 -16.77
N LEU A 7 17.78 -4.17 -16.70
CA LEU A 7 18.42 -4.84 -15.57
C LEU A 7 18.32 -4.00 -14.29
N VAL A 8 18.57 -2.69 -14.37
CA VAL A 8 18.43 -1.77 -13.24
C VAL A 8 16.98 -1.73 -12.76
N PHE A 9 16.02 -1.60 -13.68
CA PHE A 9 14.59 -1.63 -13.33
C PHE A 9 14.20 -2.95 -12.66
N GLY A 10 14.62 -4.09 -13.22
CA GLY A 10 14.38 -5.41 -12.62
C GLY A 10 14.98 -5.54 -11.23
N GLY A 11 16.19 -5.02 -11.03
CA GLY A 11 16.85 -4.98 -9.72
C GLY A 11 16.09 -4.14 -8.69
N LEU A 12 15.61 -2.95 -9.08
CA LEU A 12 14.81 -2.07 -8.21
C LEU A 12 13.46 -2.70 -7.83
N VAL A 13 12.77 -3.31 -8.80
CA VAL A 13 11.54 -4.06 -8.54
C VAL A 13 11.81 -5.24 -7.60
N GLY A 14 12.87 -5.99 -7.84
CA GLY A 14 13.28 -7.10 -6.98
C GLY A 14 13.55 -6.66 -5.55
N LEU A 15 14.31 -5.58 -5.36
CA LEU A 15 14.60 -4.98 -4.04
C LEU A 15 13.32 -4.52 -3.33
N GLY A 16 12.38 -3.91 -4.06
CA GLY A 16 11.10 -3.47 -3.52
C GLY A 16 10.17 -4.63 -3.13
N LEU A 17 10.21 -5.73 -3.87
CA LEU A 17 9.36 -6.91 -3.61
C LEU A 17 9.97 -7.89 -2.60
N LEU A 18 11.28 -7.87 -2.37
CA LEU A 18 11.97 -8.74 -1.43
C LEU A 18 11.34 -8.76 -0.02
N PRO A 19 11.04 -7.62 0.64
CA PRO A 19 10.41 -7.65 1.96
C PRO A 19 9.03 -8.29 1.95
N LEU A 20 8.25 -8.10 0.88
CA LEU A 20 6.94 -8.75 0.72
C LEU A 20 7.11 -10.26 0.55
N GLY A 21 8.07 -10.69 -0.27
CA GLY A 21 8.43 -12.10 -0.42
C GLY A 21 8.81 -12.73 0.93
N LEU A 22 9.67 -12.06 1.71
CA LEU A 22 10.08 -12.54 3.02
C LEU A 22 8.88 -12.69 3.98
N LEU A 23 8.00 -11.69 4.02
CA LEU A 23 6.77 -11.74 4.82
C LEU A 23 5.85 -12.89 4.40
N THR A 24 5.74 -13.19 3.10
CA THR A 24 4.94 -14.33 2.65
C THR A 24 5.53 -15.67 3.09
N VAL A 25 6.85 -15.82 3.05
CA VAL A 25 7.52 -17.03 3.57
C VAL A 25 7.34 -17.14 5.08
N TRP A 26 7.39 -16.03 5.82
CA TRP A 26 7.10 -16.02 7.26
C TRP A 26 5.65 -16.36 7.58
N ALA A 27 4.71 -15.83 6.81
CA ALA A 27 3.28 -16.05 7.04
C ALA A 27 2.85 -17.50 6.80
N LEU A 28 3.56 -18.23 5.94
CA LEU A 28 3.23 -19.60 5.54
C LEU A 28 4.21 -20.66 6.09
N GLY A 29 5.39 -20.24 6.56
CA GLY A 29 6.45 -21.14 7.00
C GLY A 29 6.39 -21.42 8.50
N GLU A 30 6.34 -22.69 8.88
CA GLU A 30 6.43 -23.12 10.28
C GLU A 30 7.85 -23.60 10.62
N GLY A 31 8.28 -23.32 11.86
CA GLY A 31 9.56 -23.78 12.39
C GLY A 31 10.78 -23.20 11.67
N TRP A 32 10.66 -21.98 11.13
CA TRP A 32 11.77 -21.30 10.49
C TRP A 32 12.72 -20.73 11.55
N HIS A 33 13.75 -21.50 11.89
CA HIS A 33 14.81 -21.09 12.81
C HIS A 33 16.15 -21.01 12.07
N PHE A 34 16.99 -20.05 12.48
CA PHE A 34 18.39 -20.01 12.09
C PHE A 34 19.06 -21.35 12.45
N PRO A 35 19.93 -21.94 11.59
CA PRO A 35 20.52 -21.39 10.36
C PRO A 35 19.79 -21.79 9.06
N HIS A 36 18.57 -22.30 9.13
CA HIS A 36 17.86 -22.74 7.93
C HIS A 36 17.44 -21.54 7.08
N LEU A 37 17.73 -21.58 5.77
CA LEU A 37 17.32 -20.55 4.82
C LEU A 37 15.84 -20.65 4.43
N TRP A 38 15.22 -21.81 4.65
CA TRP A 38 13.84 -22.13 4.29
C TRP A 38 13.10 -22.78 5.46
N PRO A 39 11.77 -22.58 5.56
CA PRO A 39 10.95 -23.25 6.56
C PRO A 39 10.94 -24.77 6.36
N LYS A 40 10.82 -25.51 7.47
CA LYS A 40 10.77 -26.98 7.43
C LYS A 40 9.41 -27.50 6.96
N ARG A 41 8.35 -26.72 7.20
CA ARG A 41 6.97 -27.06 6.84
C ARG A 41 6.25 -25.80 6.35
N TRP A 42 5.34 -26.00 5.41
CA TRP A 42 4.42 -24.97 4.93
C TRP A 42 3.04 -25.24 5.49
N SER A 43 2.39 -24.21 6.00
CA SER A 43 1.12 -24.33 6.70
C SER A 43 0.31 -23.05 6.59
N SER A 44 -1.01 -23.21 6.43
CA SER A 44 -1.98 -22.11 6.40
C SER A 44 -2.68 -21.91 7.75
N THR A 45 -2.26 -22.63 8.79
CA THR A 45 -2.82 -22.57 10.14
C THR A 45 -2.81 -21.15 10.70
N ALA A 46 -1.72 -20.39 10.47
CA ALA A 46 -1.61 -18.99 10.87
C ALA A 46 -2.73 -18.12 10.26
N PHE A 47 -3.09 -18.34 8.99
CA PHE A 47 -4.20 -17.63 8.35
C PHE A 47 -5.54 -17.99 8.98
N LEU A 48 -5.78 -19.28 9.26
CA LEU A 48 -7.01 -19.71 9.93
C LEU A 48 -7.13 -19.12 11.35
N GLN A 49 -6.02 -19.02 12.08
CA GLN A 49 -5.97 -18.40 13.40
C GLN A 49 -6.29 -16.90 13.36
N ILE A 50 -5.83 -16.17 12.33
CA ILE A 50 -6.13 -14.75 12.15
C ILE A 50 -7.65 -14.51 12.06
N PHE A 51 -8.38 -15.35 11.32
CA PHE A 51 -9.84 -15.23 11.18
C PHE A 51 -10.63 -15.70 12.40
N SER A 52 -10.03 -16.45 13.32
CA SER A 52 -10.70 -16.88 14.55
C SER A 52 -10.85 -15.76 15.60
N GLY A 53 -10.15 -14.63 15.42
CA GLY A 53 -10.20 -13.46 16.31
C GLY A 53 -11.05 -12.30 15.79
N LYS A 54 -10.80 -11.09 16.31
CA LYS A 54 -11.47 -9.84 15.89
C LYS A 54 -10.95 -9.26 14.57
N MET A 55 -10.10 -9.99 13.84
CA MET A 55 -9.51 -9.49 12.60
C MET A 55 -10.58 -9.13 11.56
N GLY A 56 -11.64 -9.95 11.44
CA GLY A 56 -12.72 -9.69 10.49
C GLY A 56 -13.41 -8.34 10.76
N GLU A 57 -13.71 -8.05 12.03
CA GLU A 57 -14.31 -6.77 12.45
C GLU A 57 -13.37 -5.59 12.16
N SER A 58 -12.08 -5.75 12.47
CA SER A 58 -11.07 -4.70 12.22
C SER A 58 -10.84 -4.45 10.73
N LEU A 59 -10.83 -5.51 9.91
CA LEU A 59 -10.70 -5.43 8.46
C LEU A 59 -11.93 -4.73 7.85
N TRP A 60 -13.13 -5.08 8.32
CA TRP A 60 -14.35 -4.40 7.88
C TRP A 60 -14.34 -2.92 8.27
N LEU A 61 -14.03 -2.61 9.53
CA LEU A 61 -13.99 -1.23 10.03
C LEU A 61 -12.97 -0.38 9.26
N SER A 62 -11.75 -0.89 9.07
CA SER A 62 -10.69 -0.17 8.34
C SER A 62 -11.03 0.03 6.87
N THR A 63 -11.60 -1.00 6.21
CA THR A 63 -12.07 -0.89 4.82
C THR A 63 -13.18 0.14 4.68
N TRP A 64 -14.13 0.14 5.62
CA TRP A 64 -15.22 1.10 5.64
C TRP A 64 -14.72 2.53 5.83
N ILE A 65 -13.87 2.77 6.84
CA ILE A 65 -13.27 4.08 7.09
C ILE A 65 -12.48 4.56 5.86
N SER A 66 -11.62 3.70 5.30
CA SER A 66 -10.83 4.05 4.11
C SER A 66 -11.72 4.39 2.92
N THR A 67 -12.84 3.67 2.74
CA THR A 67 -13.79 3.93 1.65
C THR A 67 -14.49 5.27 1.85
N CYS A 68 -14.98 5.55 3.07
CA CYS A 68 -15.59 6.84 3.39
C CYS A 68 -14.61 7.99 3.14
N VAL A 69 -13.37 7.87 3.65
CA VAL A 69 -12.34 8.89 3.44
C VAL A 69 -12.05 9.08 1.95
N ALA A 70 -11.90 8.01 1.18
CA ALA A 70 -11.66 8.09 -0.26
C ALA A 70 -12.82 8.80 -0.99
N VAL A 71 -14.07 8.47 -0.66
CA VAL A 71 -15.26 9.11 -1.26
C VAL A 71 -15.31 10.60 -0.92
N PHE A 72 -15.16 10.95 0.36
CA PHE A 72 -15.20 12.36 0.78
C PHE A 72 -14.03 13.16 0.22
N ALA A 73 -12.80 12.64 0.29
CA ALA A 73 -11.63 13.30 -0.27
C ALA A 73 -11.76 13.51 -1.78
N THR A 74 -12.30 12.54 -2.51
CA THR A 74 -12.55 12.67 -3.95
C THR A 74 -13.66 13.68 -4.25
N ALA A 75 -14.77 13.65 -3.52
CA ALA A 75 -15.89 14.57 -3.69
C ALA A 75 -15.48 16.02 -3.38
N PHE A 76 -14.86 16.25 -2.22
CA PHE A 76 -14.35 17.57 -1.86
C PHE A 76 -13.24 18.02 -2.81
N GLY A 77 -12.30 17.15 -3.16
CA GLY A 77 -11.25 17.45 -4.14
C GLY A 77 -11.82 17.87 -5.49
N TYR A 78 -12.85 17.18 -5.98
CA TYR A 78 -13.55 17.54 -7.21
C TYR A 78 -14.25 18.90 -7.10
N ILE A 79 -15.02 19.12 -6.03
CA ILE A 79 -15.74 20.38 -5.81
C ILE A 79 -14.76 21.55 -5.74
N THR A 80 -13.75 21.46 -4.88
CA THR A 80 -12.73 22.49 -4.71
C THR A 80 -11.97 22.72 -6.01
N GLY A 81 -11.56 21.65 -6.71
CA GLY A 81 -10.90 21.77 -8.02
C GLY A 81 -11.76 22.47 -9.06
N HIS A 82 -13.06 22.15 -9.12
CA HIS A 82 -14.02 22.78 -10.02
C HIS A 82 -14.13 24.29 -9.75
N PHE A 83 -14.32 24.70 -8.49
CA PHE A 83 -14.41 26.12 -8.12
C PHE A 83 -13.10 26.87 -8.37
N VAL A 84 -11.95 26.30 -7.99
CA VAL A 84 -10.64 26.93 -8.20
C VAL A 84 -10.36 27.14 -9.69
N SER A 85 -10.74 26.20 -10.54
CA SER A 85 -10.51 26.30 -12.00
C SER A 85 -11.27 27.45 -12.67
N HIS A 86 -12.46 27.81 -12.16
CA HIS A 86 -13.30 28.88 -12.67
C HIS A 86 -13.10 30.23 -11.95
N HIS A 87 -12.34 30.26 -10.85
CA HIS A 87 -12.12 31.47 -10.08
C HIS A 87 -11.17 32.47 -10.82
N PRO A 88 -11.43 33.79 -10.78
CA PRO A 88 -10.58 34.79 -11.44
C PRO A 88 -9.12 34.77 -10.95
N LEU A 89 -8.90 34.42 -9.67
CA LEU A 89 -7.56 34.30 -9.06
C LEU A 89 -6.94 32.90 -9.18
N LYS A 90 -7.37 32.05 -10.12
CA LYS A 90 -6.90 30.66 -10.26
C LYS A 90 -5.38 30.49 -10.25
N LYS A 91 -4.64 31.39 -10.91
CA LYS A 91 -3.16 31.35 -10.98
C LYS A 91 -2.51 31.49 -9.61
N TRP A 92 -3.12 32.28 -8.72
CA TRP A 92 -2.62 32.46 -7.36
C TRP A 92 -3.01 31.29 -6.47
N LEU A 93 -4.27 30.84 -6.53
CA LEU A 93 -4.77 29.68 -5.80
C LEU A 93 -4.00 28.39 -6.13
N LEU A 94 -3.64 28.18 -7.40
CA LEU A 94 -2.83 27.03 -7.79
C LEU A 94 -1.42 27.09 -7.21
N ARG A 95 -0.80 28.28 -7.08
CA ARG A 95 0.52 28.39 -6.44
C ARG A 95 0.48 27.99 -4.97
N LEU A 96 -0.59 28.33 -4.25
CA LEU A 96 -0.80 27.88 -2.87
C LEU A 96 -0.89 26.36 -2.75
N ALA A 97 -1.48 25.68 -3.74
CA ALA A 97 -1.57 24.21 -3.74
C ALA A 97 -0.22 23.50 -3.97
N TYR A 98 0.77 24.18 -4.58
CA TYR A 98 2.09 23.64 -4.87
C TYR A 98 3.19 24.11 -3.89
N LEU A 99 2.88 25.04 -2.99
CA LEU A 99 3.80 25.44 -1.93
C LEU A 99 3.74 24.38 -0.82
N PRO A 100 4.87 23.73 -0.46
CA PRO A 100 4.92 22.92 0.74
C PRO A 100 4.63 23.82 1.94
N PHE A 101 3.72 23.37 2.80
CA PHE A 101 3.37 24.00 4.07
C PHE A 101 4.53 23.95 5.06
#